data_AF-A0A918WKT7-F1
#
_entry.id   AF-A0A918WKT7-F1
#
_cell.length_a   1.000
_cell.length_b   1.000
_cell.length_c   1.000
_cell.angle_alpha   90.00
_cell.angle_beta   90.00
_cell.angle_gamma   90.00
#
_symmetry.space_group_name_H-M   'P 1'
#
loop_
_entity.id
_entity.type
_entity.pdbx_description
1 polymer ?
#
loop_
_entity_poly.entity_id
_entity_poly.type
_entity_poly.pdbx_seq_one_letter_code
_entity_poly.pdbx_strand_id
1 'polypeptide(L)'
;MDFDPLAMRQSVNKIVAAAMKDGGAPAMLAQVAQGNLSLRLAKGVVDVDTKAPATMANTFENGSQTKMMTAVLVLQLVEQGKIALDDKIADLLPKELTQGLTNADQATVRQLLNMTAGIANYTEAVDPESGLPAFAAWLLAHPGETFGPEQALEMARGMAPTGKPGESYHYSNTNFLLLGQMLQAVTGKDFHALLAENIFAIAGMTDSGRILDADANRLSSYFGNPTGGSALDVTELLWECVGESGVATTTQDMLAFIKALLVDKSLLSAEMLAEMTNMVSATTEGDLTLGYGMGLGTILLEGGLQTIGHNGQTAGTVSTTDLNMLTGAIVTLAATSSGVSIETASLMIHDLLTKAKVWQTVEDDGSPLRVQSGTAAQMRLLEAENGLRFELAGAGLTLDRQVEGLTTANLRFADGSVLVVGDNRKGAAWDALTNDQDILRDFAKAAGQNNQLIGLGGDDRLAGGRGDDRLAGGEGADRLWGRAGDDRLVGGSGADVLTGGQGADVFVFDAAGPRDLIRDFVRGEDRLSLAGLTDGGLHFIRGQEFHGARGEVRFEARAKGVLVEADLDGDGLADMRVMLRGMERIGVDDLIL
;
A
#
# COMPACT_ATOMS: atom_id res chain seq x y z
N MET A 1 -17.13 -0.77 20.30
CA MET A 1 -16.73 -0.71 18.89
C MET A 1 -16.55 -2.14 18.39
N ASP A 2 -17.11 -2.50 17.23
CA ASP A 2 -17.00 -3.86 16.68
C ASP A 2 -16.27 -3.83 15.33
N PHE A 3 -15.17 -4.58 15.20
CA PHE A 3 -14.35 -4.69 14.00
C PHE A 3 -14.40 -6.13 13.48
N ASP A 4 -14.82 -6.33 12.22
CA ASP A 4 -14.86 -7.64 11.57
C ASP A 4 -13.92 -7.69 10.36
N PRO A 5 -12.61 -7.92 10.60
CA PRO A 5 -11.60 -7.89 9.54
C PRO A 5 -11.83 -8.97 8.47
N LEU A 6 -12.34 -10.14 8.85
CA LEU A 6 -12.58 -11.21 7.87
C LEU A 6 -13.80 -10.91 7.00
N ALA A 7 -14.88 -10.32 7.53
CA ALA A 7 -16.02 -9.90 6.72
C ALA A 7 -15.65 -8.78 5.73
N MET A 8 -14.80 -7.83 6.16
CA MET A 8 -14.23 -6.82 5.27
C MET A 8 -13.42 -7.46 4.15
N ARG A 9 -12.47 -8.35 4.50
CA ARG A 9 -11.65 -9.08 3.51
C ARG A 9 -12.50 -9.90 2.54
N GLN A 10 -13.52 -10.62 3.04
CA GLN A 10 -14.39 -11.45 2.21
C GLN A 10 -15.15 -10.62 1.17
N SER A 11 -15.61 -9.43 1.56
CA SER A 11 -16.35 -8.52 0.70
C SER A 11 -15.49 -8.08 -0.51
N VAL A 12 -14.25 -7.66 -0.28
CA VAL A 12 -13.32 -7.27 -1.36
C VAL A 12 -12.78 -8.48 -2.12
N ASN A 13 -12.51 -9.60 -1.46
CA ASN A 13 -12.01 -10.80 -2.14
C ASN A 13 -13.03 -11.39 -3.11
N LYS A 14 -14.33 -11.35 -2.79
CA LYS A 14 -15.39 -11.80 -3.71
C LYS A 14 -15.37 -10.96 -4.99
N ILE A 15 -15.20 -9.66 -4.83
CA ILE A 15 -15.11 -8.65 -5.90
C ILE A 15 -13.86 -8.94 -6.75
N VAL A 16 -12.67 -8.94 -6.16
CA VAL A 16 -11.40 -9.23 -6.85
C VAL A 16 -11.42 -10.59 -7.56
N ALA A 17 -11.99 -11.64 -6.95
CA ALA A 17 -12.08 -12.95 -7.57
C ALA A 17 -12.96 -12.98 -8.83
N ALA A 18 -14.02 -12.18 -8.90
CA ALA A 18 -14.86 -12.07 -10.08
C ALA A 18 -14.11 -11.43 -11.25
N ALA A 19 -13.47 -10.27 -11.02
CA ALA A 19 -12.70 -9.59 -12.08
C ALA A 19 -11.53 -10.42 -12.61
N MET A 20 -10.76 -11.08 -11.74
CA MET A 20 -9.67 -11.95 -12.20
C MET A 20 -10.17 -13.09 -13.08
N LYS A 21 -11.36 -13.63 -12.79
CA LYS A 21 -11.96 -14.70 -13.59
C LYS A 21 -12.46 -14.18 -14.94
N ASP A 22 -13.16 -13.06 -14.94
CA ASP A 22 -13.83 -12.55 -16.14
C ASP A 22 -12.85 -11.86 -17.09
N GLY A 23 -11.86 -11.14 -16.56
CA GLY A 23 -10.85 -10.43 -17.35
C GLY A 23 -9.49 -11.13 -17.47
N GLY A 24 -9.33 -12.31 -16.85
CA GLY A 24 -8.12 -13.13 -16.98
C GLY A 24 -6.84 -12.51 -16.40
N ALA A 25 -6.95 -11.53 -15.50
CA ALA A 25 -5.81 -10.81 -14.96
C ALA A 25 -4.91 -11.73 -14.10
N PRO A 26 -3.59 -11.83 -14.40
CA PRO A 26 -2.67 -12.61 -13.60
C PRO A 26 -2.48 -12.11 -12.18
N ALA A 27 -2.55 -10.79 -11.97
CA ALA A 27 -2.56 -10.16 -10.67
C ALA A 27 -3.64 -9.10 -10.54
N MET A 28 -4.07 -8.90 -9.31
CA MET A 28 -4.97 -7.82 -8.92
C MET A 28 -4.63 -7.33 -7.52
N LEU A 29 -4.45 -6.01 -7.40
CA LEU A 29 -4.24 -5.30 -6.16
C LEU A 29 -5.48 -4.47 -5.86
N ALA A 30 -5.94 -4.48 -4.62
CA ALA A 30 -7.05 -3.66 -4.16
C ALA A 30 -6.72 -3.08 -2.78
N GLN A 31 -6.90 -1.78 -2.64
CA GLN A 31 -6.78 -1.07 -1.39
C GLN A 31 -8.00 -0.18 -1.17
N VAL A 32 -8.51 -0.20 0.06
CA VAL A 32 -9.62 0.64 0.49
C VAL A 32 -9.23 1.29 1.81
N ALA A 33 -9.52 2.57 1.98
CA ALA A 33 -9.50 3.20 3.28
C ALA A 33 -10.74 4.06 3.48
N GLN A 34 -11.31 4.02 4.68
CA GLN A 34 -12.43 4.87 5.07
C GLN A 34 -12.26 5.23 6.55
N GLY A 35 -11.97 6.52 6.82
CA GLY A 35 -11.62 6.98 8.16
C GLY A 35 -10.51 6.13 8.76
N ASN A 36 -10.83 5.46 9.86
CA ASN A 36 -9.91 4.65 10.65
C ASN A 36 -9.75 3.21 10.14
N LEU A 37 -10.51 2.81 9.12
CA LEU A 37 -10.47 1.48 8.55
C LEU A 37 -9.66 1.45 7.26
N SER A 38 -8.93 0.36 7.06
CA SER A 38 -8.33 0.05 5.77
C SER A 38 -8.44 -1.43 5.43
N LEU A 39 -8.34 -1.76 4.15
CA LEU A 39 -8.14 -3.13 3.69
C LEU A 39 -7.16 -3.12 2.54
N ARG A 40 -6.22 -4.05 2.59
CA ARG A 40 -5.25 -4.31 1.53
C ARG A 40 -5.37 -5.76 1.08
N LEU A 41 -5.50 -5.97 -0.23
CA LEU A 41 -5.62 -7.28 -0.83
C LEU A 41 -4.79 -7.36 -2.11
N ALA A 42 -3.78 -8.23 -2.11
CA ALA A 42 -3.08 -8.64 -3.30
C ALA A 42 -3.47 -10.09 -3.64
N LYS A 43 -3.68 -10.37 -4.93
CA LYS A 43 -3.98 -11.71 -5.42
C LYS A 43 -3.30 -11.95 -6.75
N GLY A 44 -2.88 -13.20 -6.97
CA GLY A 44 -2.25 -13.61 -8.21
C GLY A 44 -0.73 -13.54 -8.16
N VAL A 45 -0.11 -13.35 -9.32
CA VAL A 45 1.34 -13.44 -9.49
C VAL A 45 1.88 -12.19 -10.17
N VAL A 46 3.07 -11.75 -9.76
CA VAL A 46 3.81 -10.65 -10.39
C VAL A 46 3.99 -10.92 -11.88
N ASP A 47 4.33 -12.16 -12.20
CA ASP A 47 4.62 -12.63 -13.54
C ASP A 47 4.15 -14.09 -13.70
N VAL A 48 3.55 -14.42 -14.84
CA VAL A 48 2.94 -15.74 -15.10
C VAL A 48 3.97 -16.87 -15.23
N ASP A 49 5.20 -16.56 -15.63
CA ASP A 49 6.26 -17.53 -15.84
C ASP A 49 6.99 -17.83 -14.52
N THR A 50 7.40 -16.79 -13.79
CA THR A 50 8.08 -16.94 -12.49
C THR A 50 7.13 -17.43 -11.40
N LYS A 51 5.83 -17.08 -11.51
CA LYS A 51 4.79 -17.35 -10.51
C LYS A 51 5.10 -16.76 -9.13
N ALA A 52 5.97 -15.75 -9.07
CA ALA A 52 6.21 -15.01 -7.85
C ALA A 52 4.89 -14.37 -7.37
N PRO A 53 4.51 -14.50 -6.09
CA PRO A 53 3.23 -13.99 -5.60
C PRO A 53 3.19 -12.46 -5.66
N ALA A 54 2.07 -11.91 -6.13
CA ALA A 54 1.83 -10.47 -6.08
C ALA A 54 1.63 -10.01 -4.62
N THR A 55 2.10 -8.80 -4.33
CA THR A 55 2.09 -8.15 -3.02
C THR A 55 1.62 -6.70 -3.16
N MET A 56 1.25 -6.08 -2.05
CA MET A 56 0.81 -4.68 -2.02
C MET A 56 1.95 -3.68 -2.29
N ALA A 57 3.22 -4.13 -2.22
CA ALA A 57 4.40 -3.33 -2.53
C ALA A 57 4.72 -3.30 -4.02
N ASN A 58 4.09 -4.16 -4.83
CA ASN A 58 4.33 -4.14 -6.26
C ASN A 58 3.76 -2.87 -6.90
N THR A 59 4.55 -2.28 -7.80
CA THR A 59 4.10 -1.14 -8.60
C THR A 59 3.33 -1.63 -9.82
N PHE A 60 2.51 -0.75 -10.38
CA PHE A 60 1.77 -0.98 -11.61
C PHE A 60 1.67 0.32 -12.43
N GLU A 61 1.36 0.17 -13.71
CA GLU A 61 1.13 1.31 -14.60
C GLU A 61 -0.22 1.96 -14.30
N ASN A 62 -0.23 3.23 -13.88
CA ASN A 62 -1.49 3.90 -13.53
C ASN A 62 -2.31 4.35 -14.75
N GLY A 63 -1.69 4.33 -15.95
CA GLY A 63 -2.26 4.79 -17.20
C GLY A 63 -2.85 6.20 -17.10
N SER A 64 -4.09 6.33 -17.59
CA SER A 64 -4.81 7.61 -17.65
C SER A 64 -5.06 8.30 -16.30
N GLN A 65 -4.81 7.65 -15.16
CA GLN A 65 -4.85 8.31 -13.85
C GLN A 65 -3.81 9.43 -13.71
N THR A 66 -2.74 9.40 -14.53
CA THR A 66 -1.75 10.49 -14.63
C THR A 66 -2.40 11.83 -14.96
N LYS A 67 -3.55 11.85 -15.65
CA LYS A 67 -4.29 13.08 -16.01
C LYS A 67 -4.71 13.89 -14.78
N MET A 68 -5.04 13.23 -13.66
CA MET A 68 -5.32 13.91 -12.40
C MET A 68 -4.12 14.74 -11.93
N MET A 69 -2.93 14.15 -11.98
CA MET A 69 -1.68 14.78 -11.56
C MET A 69 -1.28 15.92 -12.50
N THR A 70 -1.43 15.71 -13.81
CA THR A 70 -1.22 16.77 -14.81
C THR A 70 -2.13 17.97 -14.57
N ALA A 71 -3.41 17.74 -14.28
CA ALA A 71 -4.35 18.81 -13.97
C ALA A 71 -3.94 19.59 -12.71
N VAL A 72 -3.48 18.90 -11.65
CA VAL A 72 -2.93 19.55 -10.44
C VAL A 72 -1.75 20.46 -10.79
N LEU A 73 -0.77 19.96 -11.55
CA LEU A 73 0.40 20.77 -11.94
C LEU A 73 -0.01 22.01 -12.76
N VAL A 74 -0.95 21.87 -13.70
CA VAL A 74 -1.44 23.00 -14.50
C VAL A 74 -2.13 24.04 -13.61
N LEU A 75 -2.98 23.61 -12.69
CA LEU A 75 -3.68 24.50 -11.77
C LEU A 75 -2.73 25.19 -10.78
N GLN A 76 -1.67 24.52 -10.33
CA GLN A 76 -0.61 25.16 -9.54
C GLN A 76 0.11 26.27 -10.32
N LEU A 77 0.33 26.12 -11.63
CA LEU A 77 0.88 27.21 -12.46
C LEU A 77 -0.10 28.38 -12.60
N VAL A 78 -1.41 28.11 -12.65
CA VAL A 78 -2.46 29.15 -12.65
C VAL A 78 -2.43 29.92 -11.32
N GLU A 79 -2.34 29.25 -10.17
CA GLU A 79 -2.22 29.90 -8.85
C GLU A 79 -0.97 30.76 -8.73
N GLN A 80 0.12 30.30 -9.34
CA GLN A 80 1.38 31.05 -9.40
C GLN A 80 1.33 32.23 -10.38
N GLY A 81 0.24 32.41 -11.13
CA GLY A 81 0.08 33.45 -12.14
C GLY A 81 1.00 33.29 -13.35
N LYS A 82 1.51 32.07 -13.61
CA LYS A 82 2.42 31.78 -14.72
C LYS A 82 1.69 31.56 -16.04
N ILE A 83 0.44 31.10 -15.97
CA ILE A 83 -0.49 30.91 -17.09
C ILE A 83 -1.90 31.26 -16.62
N ALA A 84 -2.83 31.45 -17.55
CA ALA A 84 -4.25 31.54 -17.30
C ALA A 84 -5.01 30.36 -17.93
N LEU A 85 -6.14 29.99 -17.33
CA LEU A 85 -7.01 28.93 -17.86
C LEU A 85 -7.56 29.26 -19.26
N ASP A 86 -7.71 30.55 -19.58
CA ASP A 86 -8.20 31.02 -20.87
C ASP A 86 -7.08 31.29 -21.89
N ASP A 87 -5.81 31.05 -21.53
CA ASP A 87 -4.71 31.10 -22.49
C ASP A 87 -4.91 30.03 -23.56
N LYS A 88 -4.59 30.38 -24.81
CA LYS A 88 -4.59 29.42 -25.91
C LYS A 88 -3.38 28.52 -25.79
N ILE A 89 -3.57 27.22 -25.99
CA ILE A 89 -2.48 26.26 -25.88
C ILE A 89 -1.36 26.52 -26.91
N ALA A 90 -1.71 26.99 -28.11
CA ALA A 90 -0.74 27.34 -29.14
C ALA A 90 0.16 28.55 -28.80
N ASP A 91 -0.26 29.41 -27.86
CA ASP A 91 0.55 30.55 -27.42
C ASP A 91 1.59 30.13 -26.36
N LEU A 92 1.41 28.95 -25.75
CA LEU A 92 2.24 28.40 -24.67
C LEU A 92 3.19 27.27 -25.13
N LEU A 93 3.11 26.88 -26.40
CA LEU A 93 3.86 25.78 -26.98
C LEU A 93 4.66 26.19 -28.22
N PRO A 94 5.80 25.53 -28.50
CA PRO A 94 6.42 25.56 -29.82
C PRO A 94 5.40 25.20 -30.91
N LYS A 95 5.43 25.95 -32.01
CA LYS A 95 4.46 25.83 -33.11
C LYS A 95 4.45 24.42 -33.72
N GLU A 96 5.59 23.75 -33.72
CA GLU A 96 5.79 22.41 -34.26
C GLU A 96 4.90 21.36 -33.56
N LEU A 97 4.59 21.57 -32.27
CA LEU A 97 3.76 20.68 -31.47
C LEU A 97 2.26 20.86 -31.71
N THR A 98 1.82 22.02 -32.20
CA THR A 98 0.39 22.32 -32.43
C THR A 98 0.01 22.35 -33.92
N GLN A 99 0.99 22.47 -34.82
CA GLN A 99 0.75 22.59 -36.25
C GLN A 99 -0.02 21.40 -36.82
N GLY A 100 -1.12 21.63 -37.54
CA GLY A 100 -1.89 20.55 -38.17
C GLY A 100 -2.72 19.70 -37.20
N LEU A 101 -2.70 20.01 -35.90
CA LEU A 101 -3.68 19.51 -34.94
C LEU A 101 -4.93 20.38 -35.01
N THR A 102 -6.05 19.74 -35.29
CA THR A 102 -7.32 20.46 -35.37
C THR A 102 -7.65 21.14 -34.04
N ASN A 103 -8.12 22.39 -34.10
CA ASN A 103 -8.47 23.25 -32.96
C ASN A 103 -7.33 23.71 -32.04
N ALA A 104 -6.11 23.21 -32.17
CA ALA A 104 -5.02 23.54 -31.25
C ALA A 104 -4.64 25.04 -31.24
N ASP A 105 -4.90 25.77 -32.34
CA ASP A 105 -4.65 27.21 -32.50
C ASP A 105 -5.66 28.11 -31.77
N GLN A 106 -6.78 27.54 -31.32
CA GLN A 106 -7.88 28.27 -30.68
C GLN A 106 -8.27 27.69 -29.31
N ALA A 107 -7.98 26.42 -29.04
CA ALA A 107 -8.34 25.76 -27.80
C ALA A 107 -7.57 26.36 -26.60
N THR A 108 -8.29 26.54 -25.50
CA THR A 108 -7.75 27.08 -24.25
C THR A 108 -7.25 25.97 -23.32
N VAL A 109 -6.37 26.31 -22.38
CA VAL A 109 -5.92 25.38 -21.33
C VAL A 109 -7.11 24.74 -20.59
N ARG A 110 -8.14 25.53 -20.26
CA ARG A 110 -9.40 25.07 -19.65
C ARG A 110 -10.09 24.00 -20.49
N GLN A 111 -10.20 24.24 -21.79
CA GLN A 111 -10.87 23.33 -22.72
C GLN A 111 -10.10 22.01 -22.89
N LEU A 112 -8.77 22.03 -22.79
CA LEU A 112 -7.97 20.80 -22.77
C LEU A 112 -8.22 20.02 -21.48
N LEU A 113 -8.15 20.69 -20.33
CA LEU A 113 -8.34 20.09 -19.00
C LEU A 113 -9.69 19.40 -18.82
N ASN A 114 -10.77 20.00 -19.33
CA ASN A 114 -12.13 19.49 -19.20
C ASN A 114 -12.63 18.73 -20.44
N MET A 115 -11.73 18.38 -21.37
CA MET A 115 -12.04 17.59 -22.56
C MET A 115 -13.08 18.23 -23.51
N THR A 116 -13.13 19.55 -23.60
CA THR A 116 -14.01 20.29 -24.53
C THR A 116 -13.25 20.98 -25.67
N ALA A 117 -11.95 20.71 -25.84
CA ALA A 117 -11.13 21.34 -26.88
C ALA A 117 -11.53 20.98 -28.33
N GLY A 118 -12.24 19.85 -28.51
CA GLY A 118 -12.57 19.33 -29.84
C GLY A 118 -11.36 18.79 -30.62
N ILE A 119 -10.21 18.59 -29.95
CA ILE A 119 -8.99 18.02 -30.53
C ILE A 119 -9.15 16.50 -30.61
N ALA A 120 -8.84 15.92 -31.77
CA ALA A 120 -8.94 14.49 -32.02
C ALA A 120 -8.06 13.67 -31.08
N ASN A 121 -8.54 12.48 -30.73
CA ASN A 121 -7.84 11.54 -29.86
C ASN A 121 -6.93 10.64 -30.70
N TYR A 122 -5.60 10.74 -30.54
CA TYR A 122 -4.66 9.99 -31.37
C TYR A 122 -4.83 8.46 -31.27
N THR A 123 -5.35 7.95 -30.16
CA THR A 123 -5.60 6.50 -29.98
C THR A 123 -6.72 5.97 -30.86
N GLU A 124 -7.52 6.85 -31.47
CA GLU A 124 -8.57 6.51 -32.44
C GLU A 124 -8.06 6.58 -33.88
N ALA A 125 -6.81 6.98 -34.10
CA ALA A 125 -6.21 6.95 -35.43
C ALA A 125 -6.13 5.51 -35.93
N VAL A 126 -6.40 5.32 -37.23
CA VAL A 126 -6.33 4.03 -37.91
C VAL A 126 -5.25 4.12 -38.98
N ASP A 127 -4.36 3.14 -39.01
CA ASP A 127 -3.37 3.04 -40.06
C ASP A 127 -4.06 2.66 -41.39
N PRO A 128 -3.95 3.48 -42.45
CA PRO A 128 -4.71 3.27 -43.68
C PRO A 128 -4.24 2.05 -44.47
N GLU A 129 -3.01 1.57 -44.26
CA GLU A 129 -2.46 0.42 -44.98
C GLU A 129 -2.91 -0.91 -44.37
N SER A 130 -2.82 -1.04 -43.05
CA SER A 130 -3.16 -2.26 -42.31
C SER A 130 -4.61 -2.31 -41.83
N GLY A 131 -5.27 -1.15 -41.68
CA GLY A 131 -6.60 -1.02 -41.07
C GLY A 131 -6.60 -1.25 -39.55
N LEU A 132 -5.43 -1.41 -38.93
CA LEU A 132 -5.26 -1.54 -37.48
C LEU A 132 -5.31 -0.16 -36.80
N PRO A 133 -5.56 -0.10 -35.48
CA PRO A 133 -5.25 1.11 -34.72
C PRO A 133 -3.81 1.56 -35.02
N ALA A 134 -3.62 2.83 -35.36
CA ALA A 134 -2.34 3.36 -35.85
C ALA A 134 -1.20 3.12 -34.85
N PHE A 135 -1.52 3.20 -33.56
CA PHE A 135 -0.61 2.84 -32.49
C PHE A 135 -0.13 1.38 -32.57
N ALA A 136 -1.06 0.43 -32.75
CA ALA A 136 -0.70 -0.99 -32.85
C ALA A 136 0.15 -1.26 -34.09
N ALA A 137 -0.17 -0.61 -35.22
CA ALA A 137 0.64 -0.68 -36.44
C ALA A 137 2.06 -0.11 -36.19
N TRP A 138 2.17 1.01 -35.48
CA TRP A 138 3.46 1.61 -35.16
C TRP A 138 4.33 0.71 -34.29
N LEU A 139 3.77 0.11 -33.23
CA LEU A 139 4.50 -0.82 -32.36
C LEU A 139 5.04 -2.03 -33.12
N LEU A 140 4.26 -2.57 -34.06
CA LEU A 140 4.68 -3.70 -34.89
C LEU A 140 5.82 -3.31 -35.84
N ALA A 141 5.86 -2.06 -36.31
CA ALA A 141 6.87 -1.55 -37.22
C ALA A 141 8.17 -1.11 -36.50
N HIS A 142 8.09 -0.70 -35.23
CA HIS A 142 9.20 -0.12 -34.47
C HIS A 142 9.47 -0.90 -33.15
N PRO A 143 9.80 -2.20 -33.22
CA PRO A 143 10.04 -2.98 -32.02
C PRO A 143 11.26 -2.45 -31.24
N GLY A 144 11.05 -2.11 -29.97
CA GLY A 144 12.10 -1.60 -29.09
C GLY A 144 12.34 -0.09 -29.16
N GLU A 145 11.54 0.66 -29.92
CA GLU A 145 11.51 2.12 -29.86
C GLU A 145 10.48 2.61 -28.84
N THR A 146 10.78 3.74 -28.18
CA THR A 146 9.84 4.36 -27.25
C THR A 146 8.75 5.11 -28.02
N PHE A 147 7.50 4.73 -27.77
CA PHE A 147 6.35 5.51 -28.22
C PHE A 147 6.14 6.69 -27.27
N GLY A 148 6.34 7.90 -27.78
CA GLY A 148 6.27 9.13 -26.99
C GLY A 148 5.37 10.20 -27.61
N PRO A 149 5.46 11.44 -27.09
CA PRO A 149 4.58 12.53 -27.49
C PRO A 149 4.69 12.89 -28.96
N GLU A 150 5.87 12.80 -29.56
CA GLU A 150 6.07 13.12 -30.98
C GLU A 150 5.25 12.18 -31.89
N GLN A 151 5.33 10.86 -31.66
CA GLN A 151 4.60 9.86 -32.44
C GLN A 151 3.09 10.00 -32.23
N ALA A 152 2.65 10.22 -30.99
CA ALA A 152 1.24 10.42 -30.67
C ALA A 152 0.67 11.69 -31.31
N LEU A 153 1.39 12.81 -31.29
CA LEU A 153 0.95 14.04 -31.95
C LEU A 153 0.90 13.86 -33.47
N GLU A 154 1.86 13.16 -34.07
CA GLU A 154 1.85 12.87 -35.51
C GLU A 154 0.61 12.08 -35.92
N MET A 155 0.22 11.07 -35.13
CA MET A 155 -1.02 10.32 -35.36
C MET A 155 -2.28 11.18 -35.27
N ALA A 156 -2.28 12.23 -34.45
CA ALA A 156 -3.40 13.16 -34.34
C ALA A 156 -3.46 14.20 -35.47
N ARG A 157 -2.36 14.44 -36.21
CA ARG A 157 -2.34 15.47 -37.26
C ARG A 157 -3.29 15.11 -38.39
N GLY A 158 -4.07 16.11 -38.83
CA GLY A 158 -5.03 15.96 -39.93
C GLY A 158 -6.29 15.15 -39.59
N MET A 159 -6.42 14.61 -38.38
CA MET A 159 -7.69 14.02 -37.92
C MET A 159 -8.79 15.08 -37.82
N ALA A 160 -10.02 14.69 -38.14
CA ALA A 160 -11.18 15.56 -38.05
C ALA A 160 -11.43 16.02 -36.59
N PRO A 161 -11.94 17.24 -36.37
CA PRO A 161 -12.30 17.69 -35.03
C PRO A 161 -13.41 16.82 -34.46
N THR A 162 -13.39 16.58 -33.16
CA THR A 162 -14.49 15.91 -32.44
C THR A 162 -15.66 16.85 -32.16
N GLY A 163 -15.42 18.17 -32.22
CA GLY A 163 -16.42 19.22 -32.06
C GLY A 163 -15.79 20.61 -32.16
N LYS A 164 -16.58 21.67 -31.94
CA LYS A 164 -16.01 23.01 -31.76
C LYS A 164 -15.46 23.17 -30.33
N PRO A 165 -14.41 23.97 -30.11
CA PRO A 165 -13.90 24.23 -28.78
C PRO A 165 -15.00 24.79 -27.84
N GLY A 166 -15.17 24.15 -26.69
CA GLY A 166 -16.13 24.50 -25.65
C GLY A 166 -17.56 24.02 -25.89
N GLU A 167 -17.86 23.34 -27.01
CA GLU A 167 -19.24 22.94 -27.34
C GLU A 167 -19.68 21.65 -26.63
N SER A 168 -18.84 20.62 -26.65
CA SER A 168 -19.17 19.30 -26.11
C SER A 168 -17.95 18.59 -25.53
N TYR A 169 -18.21 17.73 -24.55
CA TYR A 169 -17.21 16.83 -24.00
C TYR A 169 -16.87 15.73 -25.01
N HIS A 170 -15.56 15.54 -25.25
CA HIS A 170 -15.00 14.42 -26.00
C HIS A 170 -13.67 14.01 -25.39
N TYR A 171 -13.60 12.80 -24.85
CA TYR A 171 -12.36 12.27 -24.26
C TYR A 171 -11.25 12.23 -25.32
N SER A 172 -10.10 12.83 -25.01
CA SER A 172 -8.96 12.87 -25.92
C SER A 172 -7.65 12.85 -25.14
N ASN A 173 -6.86 11.79 -25.32
CA ASN A 173 -5.53 11.70 -24.71
C ASN A 173 -4.61 12.81 -25.23
N THR A 174 -4.83 13.27 -26.46
CA THR A 174 -4.08 14.38 -27.09
C THR A 174 -4.16 15.67 -26.28
N ASN A 175 -5.29 15.95 -25.61
CA ASN A 175 -5.42 17.13 -24.76
C ASN A 175 -4.38 17.12 -23.62
N PHE A 176 -4.29 16.00 -22.90
CA PHE A 176 -3.38 15.87 -21.77
C PHE A 176 -1.93 15.70 -22.19
N LEU A 177 -1.69 15.16 -23.39
CA LEU A 177 -0.37 15.15 -24.01
C LEU A 177 0.14 16.58 -24.26
N LEU A 178 -0.70 17.45 -24.84
CA LEU A 178 -0.37 18.86 -25.04
C LEU A 178 -0.17 19.60 -23.72
N LEU A 179 -0.97 19.32 -22.69
CA LEU A 179 -0.77 19.88 -21.34
C LEU A 179 0.55 19.43 -20.72
N GLY A 180 0.94 18.16 -20.89
CA GLY A 180 2.25 17.65 -20.47
C GLY A 180 3.40 18.39 -21.16
N GLN A 181 3.32 18.58 -22.47
CA GLN A 181 4.29 19.38 -23.22
C GLN A 181 4.32 20.85 -22.76
N MET A 182 3.15 21.43 -22.46
CA MET A 182 3.04 22.81 -22.02
C MET A 182 3.70 23.01 -20.66
N LEU A 183 3.48 22.09 -19.71
CA LEU A 183 4.13 22.12 -18.40
C LEU A 183 5.67 22.18 -18.55
N GLN A 184 6.23 21.35 -19.43
CA GLN A 184 7.68 21.34 -19.68
C GLN A 184 8.14 22.62 -20.37
N ALA A 185 7.42 23.11 -21.38
CA ALA A 185 7.75 24.33 -22.11
C ALA A 185 7.73 25.59 -21.21
N VAL A 186 6.71 25.71 -20.36
CA VAL A 186 6.53 26.88 -19.47
C VAL A 186 7.53 26.85 -18.30
N THR A 187 7.84 25.68 -17.76
CA THR A 187 8.69 25.56 -16.56
C THR A 187 10.16 25.32 -16.86
N GLY A 188 10.48 24.79 -18.05
CA GLY A 188 11.82 24.31 -18.40
C GLY A 188 12.25 23.05 -17.63
N LYS A 189 11.32 22.34 -16.99
CA LYS A 189 11.59 21.13 -16.20
C LYS A 189 11.00 19.90 -16.87
N ASP A 190 11.65 18.75 -16.63
CA ASP A 190 11.12 17.42 -16.98
C ASP A 190 9.79 17.16 -16.26
N PHE A 191 8.85 16.49 -16.93
CA PHE A 191 7.52 16.22 -16.40
C PHE A 191 7.56 15.37 -15.11
N HIS A 192 8.40 14.34 -15.03
CA HIS A 192 8.49 13.49 -13.84
C HIS A 192 9.17 14.22 -12.68
N ALA A 193 10.12 15.13 -12.96
CA ALA A 193 10.65 16.02 -11.92
C ALA A 193 9.56 16.95 -11.35
N LEU A 194 8.66 17.48 -12.19
CA LEU A 194 7.52 18.27 -11.72
C LEU A 194 6.58 17.45 -10.82
N LEU A 195 6.25 16.22 -11.20
CA LEU A 195 5.45 15.30 -10.39
C LEU A 195 6.13 15.03 -9.03
N ALA A 196 7.42 14.71 -9.03
CA ALA A 196 8.16 14.40 -7.82
C ALA A 196 8.17 15.57 -6.82
N GLU A 197 8.47 16.78 -7.31
CA GLU A 197 8.59 17.98 -6.48
C GLU A 197 7.25 18.50 -5.96
N ASN A 198 6.20 18.50 -6.81
CA ASN A 198 4.97 19.25 -6.54
C ASN A 198 3.78 18.37 -6.18
N ILE A 199 3.92 17.04 -6.28
CA ILE A 199 2.87 16.08 -5.94
C ILE A 199 3.43 14.98 -5.05
N PHE A 200 4.40 14.19 -5.51
CA PHE A 200 4.81 12.99 -4.79
C PHE A 200 5.40 13.32 -3.41
N ALA A 201 6.28 14.31 -3.33
CA ALA A 201 6.84 14.77 -2.06
C ALA A 201 5.79 15.32 -1.08
N ILE A 202 4.77 16.01 -1.59
CA ILE A 202 3.71 16.63 -0.76
C ILE A 202 2.70 15.59 -0.29
N ALA A 203 2.30 14.68 -1.18
CA ALA A 203 1.33 13.62 -0.90
C ALA A 203 1.95 12.40 -0.19
N GLY A 204 3.28 12.33 -0.08
CA GLY A 204 3.97 11.19 0.53
C GLY A 204 3.97 9.93 -0.35
N MET A 205 4.03 10.11 -1.67
CA MET A 205 4.07 9.01 -2.65
C MET A 205 5.52 8.56 -2.86
N THR A 206 5.99 7.62 -2.05
CA THR A 206 7.41 7.22 -2.01
C THR A 206 7.79 6.17 -3.03
N ASP A 207 6.81 5.48 -3.61
CA ASP A 207 6.98 4.36 -4.53
C ASP A 207 6.42 4.69 -5.94
N SER A 208 6.32 5.98 -6.25
CA SER A 208 5.81 6.49 -7.52
C SER A 208 6.90 7.13 -8.35
N GLY A 209 6.91 6.82 -9.64
CA GLY A 209 7.99 7.23 -10.53
C GLY A 209 7.64 7.16 -12.01
N ARG A 210 8.67 7.31 -12.85
CA ARG A 210 8.55 7.15 -14.30
C ARG A 210 8.39 5.68 -14.63
N ILE A 211 7.44 5.35 -15.50
CA ILE A 211 7.14 3.97 -15.89
C ILE A 211 8.35 3.26 -16.51
N LEU A 212 9.22 3.97 -17.23
CA LEU A 212 10.37 3.38 -17.91
C LEU A 212 11.60 3.19 -17.01
N ASP A 213 11.56 3.68 -15.76
CA ASP A 213 12.65 3.44 -14.83
C ASP A 213 12.72 1.95 -14.47
N ALA A 214 13.93 1.47 -14.17
CA ALA A 214 14.12 0.08 -13.78
C ALA A 214 13.45 -0.17 -12.42
N ASP A 215 12.46 -1.06 -12.42
CA ASP A 215 11.71 -1.41 -11.22
C ASP A 215 11.50 -2.93 -11.14
N ALA A 216 12.28 -3.57 -10.26
CA ALA A 216 12.20 -5.01 -10.04
C ALA A 216 10.90 -5.45 -9.34
N ASN A 217 10.13 -4.51 -8.79
CA ASN A 217 8.88 -4.77 -8.10
C ASN A 217 7.65 -4.52 -8.98
N ARG A 218 7.82 -4.11 -10.25
CA ARG A 218 6.70 -3.86 -11.15
C ARG A 218 5.97 -5.14 -11.53
N LEU A 219 4.65 -5.10 -11.47
CA LEU A 219 3.81 -6.18 -12.01
C LEU A 219 3.94 -6.25 -13.54
N SER A 220 4.01 -7.46 -14.08
CA SER A 220 3.92 -7.67 -15.53
C SER A 220 2.53 -7.29 -16.04
N SER A 221 2.46 -6.69 -17.22
CA SER A 221 1.25 -6.18 -17.89
C SER A 221 0.83 -7.11 -19.03
N TYR A 222 -0.44 -7.48 -19.14
CA TYR A 222 -0.90 -8.45 -20.13
C TYR A 222 -2.05 -7.97 -21.01
N PHE A 223 -1.85 -7.98 -22.32
CA PHE A 223 -2.89 -7.68 -23.30
C PHE A 223 -3.85 -8.87 -23.46
N GLY A 224 -5.15 -8.64 -23.22
CA GLY A 224 -6.17 -9.66 -23.40
C GLY A 224 -6.32 -10.04 -24.88
N ASN A 225 -6.22 -11.33 -25.22
CA ASN A 225 -6.30 -11.77 -26.62
C ASN A 225 -7.76 -11.72 -27.13
N PRO A 226 -8.12 -10.80 -28.05
CA PRO A 226 -9.50 -10.61 -28.50
C PRO A 226 -10.04 -11.79 -29.32
N THR A 227 -9.15 -12.63 -29.84
CA THR A 227 -9.47 -13.78 -30.70
C THR A 227 -9.50 -15.11 -29.94
N GLY A 228 -9.27 -15.07 -28.62
CA GLY A 228 -9.09 -16.25 -27.77
C GLY A 228 -7.65 -16.79 -27.82
N GLY A 229 -7.15 -17.26 -26.67
CA GLY A 229 -5.78 -17.73 -26.49
C GLY A 229 -5.14 -17.19 -25.20
N SER A 230 -3.86 -17.49 -24.97
CA SER A 230 -3.11 -16.92 -23.84
C SER A 230 -2.98 -15.40 -23.99
N ALA A 231 -3.00 -14.67 -22.87
CA ALA A 231 -2.72 -13.24 -22.85
C ALA A 231 -1.29 -12.97 -23.35
N LEU A 232 -1.09 -11.83 -24.00
CA LEU A 232 0.22 -11.42 -24.51
C LEU A 232 0.92 -10.56 -23.44
N ASP A 233 2.17 -10.89 -23.12
CA ASP A 233 2.98 -10.05 -22.26
C ASP A 233 3.36 -8.75 -23.00
N VAL A 234 3.01 -7.62 -22.40
CA VAL A 234 3.26 -6.28 -22.92
C VAL A 234 4.00 -5.40 -21.90
N THR A 235 4.62 -6.00 -20.90
CA THR A 235 5.35 -5.32 -19.80
C THR A 235 6.48 -4.44 -20.31
N GLU A 236 7.16 -4.87 -21.37
CA GLU A 236 8.31 -4.18 -21.96
C GLU A 236 7.91 -3.22 -23.08
N LEU A 237 6.62 -2.86 -23.21
CA LEU A 237 6.22 -1.79 -24.12
C LEU A 237 6.80 -0.47 -23.61
N LEU A 238 7.72 0.10 -24.39
CA LEU A 238 8.33 1.39 -24.12
C LEU A 238 7.34 2.50 -24.46
N TRP A 239 6.48 2.86 -23.50
CA TRP A 239 5.45 3.87 -23.67
C TRP A 239 5.65 5.03 -22.69
N GLU A 240 5.77 6.25 -23.22
CA GLU A 240 6.00 7.47 -22.43
C GLU A 240 5.22 8.67 -23.00
N CYS A 241 3.90 8.64 -22.92
CA CYS A 241 3.04 9.76 -23.30
C CYS A 241 2.85 10.72 -22.11
N VAL A 242 3.88 11.52 -21.81
CA VAL A 242 3.88 12.44 -20.66
C VAL A 242 2.66 13.36 -20.64
N GLY A 243 2.11 13.59 -19.45
CA GLY A 243 0.89 14.38 -19.24
C GLY A 243 -0.39 13.55 -19.31
N GLU A 244 -0.45 12.48 -20.11
CA GLU A 244 -1.64 11.63 -20.20
C GLU A 244 -1.47 10.28 -19.50
N SER A 245 -0.25 9.75 -19.48
CA SER A 245 0.17 8.51 -18.81
C SER A 245 1.66 8.56 -18.47
N GLY A 246 2.28 7.42 -18.15
CA GLY A 246 3.73 7.30 -17.93
C GLY A 246 4.17 7.17 -16.47
N VAL A 247 3.24 7.03 -15.53
CA VAL A 247 3.55 6.85 -14.10
C VAL A 247 3.40 5.39 -13.69
N ALA A 248 4.44 4.86 -13.05
CA ALA A 248 4.36 3.63 -12.24
C ALA A 248 4.13 4.02 -10.77
N THR A 249 3.28 3.29 -10.07
CA THR A 249 2.83 3.63 -8.70
C THR A 249 2.42 2.38 -7.92
N THR A 250 2.22 2.52 -6.61
CA THR A 250 1.53 1.53 -5.78
C THR A 250 0.09 1.94 -5.50
N THR A 251 -0.70 1.01 -4.95
CA THR A 251 -2.07 1.31 -4.49
C THR A 251 -2.08 2.26 -3.28
N GLN A 252 -1.05 2.18 -2.44
CA GLN A 252 -0.87 3.05 -1.28
C GLN A 252 -0.60 4.51 -1.71
N ASP A 253 0.24 4.70 -2.73
CA ASP A 253 0.57 6.03 -3.24
C ASP A 253 -0.61 6.70 -3.94
N MET A 254 -1.38 5.96 -4.74
CA MET A 254 -2.59 6.50 -5.36
C MET A 254 -3.65 6.88 -4.32
N LEU A 255 -3.78 6.10 -3.24
CA LEU A 255 -4.64 6.44 -2.12
C LEU A 255 -4.16 7.72 -1.44
N ALA A 256 -2.84 7.85 -1.21
CA ALA A 256 -2.23 9.03 -0.62
C ALA A 256 -2.43 10.29 -1.50
N PHE A 257 -2.29 10.15 -2.82
CA PHE A 257 -2.59 11.21 -3.79
C PHE A 257 -4.02 11.71 -3.69
N ILE A 258 -5.01 10.82 -3.75
CA ILE A 258 -6.43 11.22 -3.68
C ILE A 258 -6.77 11.81 -2.31
N LYS A 259 -6.19 11.28 -1.23
CA LYS A 259 -6.33 11.88 0.11
C LYS A 259 -5.77 13.30 0.13
N ALA A 260 -4.54 13.50 -0.34
CA ALA A 260 -3.91 14.82 -0.39
C ALA A 260 -4.70 15.83 -1.24
N LEU A 261 -5.23 15.38 -2.39
CA LEU A 261 -5.97 16.24 -3.32
C LEU A 261 -7.38 16.61 -2.79
N LEU A 262 -8.18 15.61 -2.44
CA LEU A 262 -9.63 15.79 -2.24
C LEU A 262 -10.05 15.82 -0.78
N VAL A 263 -9.30 15.17 0.11
CA VAL A 263 -9.61 15.08 1.55
C VAL A 263 -8.86 16.16 2.34
N ASP A 264 -7.53 16.12 2.28
CA ASP A 264 -6.66 17.05 3.01
C ASP A 264 -6.55 18.40 2.29
N LYS A 265 -6.78 18.42 0.97
CA LYS A 265 -6.73 19.61 0.10
C LYS A 265 -5.39 20.33 0.20
N SER A 266 -4.31 19.57 0.26
CA SER A 266 -2.94 20.08 0.41
C SER A 266 -2.25 20.40 -0.92
N LEU A 267 -2.80 19.94 -2.05
CA LEU A 267 -2.19 20.10 -3.37
C LEU A 267 -2.65 21.35 -4.15
N LEU A 268 -3.82 21.90 -3.82
CA LEU A 268 -4.44 23.04 -4.50
C LEU A 268 -5.17 23.94 -3.49
N SER A 269 -5.27 25.23 -3.80
CA SER A 269 -6.16 26.14 -3.07
C SER A 269 -7.63 25.75 -3.24
N ALA A 270 -8.49 26.26 -2.34
CA ALA A 270 -9.93 26.04 -2.43
C ALA A 270 -10.54 26.55 -3.74
N GLU A 271 -9.97 27.61 -4.33
CA GLU A 271 -10.43 28.18 -5.61
C GLU A 271 -10.11 27.25 -6.77
N MET A 272 -8.87 26.78 -6.89
CA MET A 272 -8.50 25.84 -7.95
C MET A 272 -9.14 24.47 -7.77
N LEU A 273 -9.36 24.02 -6.54
CA LEU A 273 -10.08 22.78 -6.31
C LEU A 273 -11.55 22.89 -6.75
N ALA A 274 -12.19 24.05 -6.56
CA ALA A 274 -13.53 24.32 -7.06
C ALA A 274 -13.57 24.33 -8.60
N GLU A 275 -12.55 24.92 -9.25
CA GLU A 275 -12.40 24.84 -10.71
C GLU A 275 -12.20 23.41 -11.19
N MET A 276 -11.32 22.64 -10.52
CA MET A 276 -11.00 21.26 -10.88
C MET A 276 -12.21 20.33 -10.79
N THR A 277 -13.08 20.57 -9.81
CA THR A 277 -14.26 19.75 -9.52
C THR A 277 -15.55 20.30 -10.15
N ASN A 278 -15.45 21.33 -11.00
CA ASN A 278 -16.57 21.84 -11.77
C ASN A 278 -16.89 20.89 -12.94
N MET A 279 -17.77 19.91 -12.68
CA MET A 279 -18.06 18.82 -13.61
C MET A 279 -18.89 19.29 -14.80
N VAL A 280 -18.38 19.07 -16.01
CA VAL A 280 -19.17 19.09 -17.24
C VAL A 280 -19.91 17.76 -17.36
N SER A 281 -21.22 17.79 -17.60
CA SER A 281 -21.99 16.57 -17.85
C SER A 281 -21.54 15.95 -19.19
N ALA A 282 -21.06 14.71 -19.15
CA ALA A 282 -20.47 14.05 -20.32
C ALA A 282 -21.47 13.13 -21.01
N THR A 283 -22.14 12.24 -20.26
CA THR A 283 -23.07 11.23 -20.80
C THR A 283 -23.93 10.61 -19.70
N THR A 284 -25.10 10.12 -20.07
CA THR A 284 -25.88 9.17 -19.26
C THR A 284 -25.84 7.81 -19.96
N GLU A 285 -25.36 6.77 -19.28
CA GLU A 285 -25.29 5.40 -19.79
C GLU A 285 -26.01 4.46 -18.83
N GLY A 286 -27.19 3.96 -19.24
CA GLY A 286 -28.09 3.24 -18.34
C GLY A 286 -28.50 4.14 -17.16
N ASP A 287 -28.25 3.67 -15.93
CA ASP A 287 -28.53 4.40 -14.67
C ASP A 287 -27.33 5.24 -14.18
N LEU A 288 -26.23 5.29 -14.95
CA LEU A 288 -25.01 6.02 -14.60
C LEU A 288 -25.01 7.39 -15.27
N THR A 289 -24.80 8.46 -14.50
CA THR A 289 -24.49 9.78 -15.07
C THR A 289 -23.00 10.06 -14.88
N LEU A 290 -22.30 10.24 -15.98
CA LEU A 290 -20.86 10.51 -16.01
C LEU A 290 -20.64 12.01 -16.17
N GLY A 291 -19.76 12.55 -15.34
CA GLY A 291 -19.26 13.91 -15.47
C GLY A 291 -17.75 13.93 -15.56
N TYR A 292 -17.22 15.03 -16.10
CA TYR A 292 -15.78 15.25 -16.17
C TYR A 292 -15.44 16.68 -15.74
N GLY A 293 -14.59 16.81 -14.73
CA GLY A 293 -14.01 18.06 -14.28
C GLY A 293 -12.71 18.34 -15.02
N MET A 294 -11.71 18.89 -14.33
CA MET A 294 -10.36 19.05 -14.89
C MET A 294 -9.51 17.84 -14.51
N GLY A 295 -9.35 16.89 -15.43
CA GLY A 295 -8.58 15.66 -15.17
C GLY A 295 -9.23 14.71 -14.16
N LEU A 296 -10.48 14.93 -13.76
CA LEU A 296 -11.25 14.10 -12.83
C LEU A 296 -12.54 13.63 -13.48
N GLY A 297 -12.82 12.33 -13.37
CA GLY A 297 -14.13 11.77 -13.65
C GLY A 297 -15.02 11.80 -12.41
N THR A 298 -16.33 11.86 -12.63
CA THR A 298 -17.32 11.59 -11.59
C THR A 298 -18.36 10.61 -12.09
N ILE A 299 -18.76 9.69 -11.21
CA ILE A 299 -19.88 8.79 -11.43
C ILE A 299 -20.96 9.20 -10.44
N LEU A 300 -22.07 9.70 -10.98
CA LEU A 300 -23.31 9.97 -10.25
C LEU A 300 -24.24 8.76 -10.38
N LEU A 301 -24.65 8.25 -9.24
CA LEU A 301 -25.49 7.06 -9.12
C LEU A 301 -26.87 7.41 -8.57
N GLU A 302 -27.85 6.57 -8.86
CA GLU A 302 -29.18 6.65 -8.26
C GLU A 302 -29.08 6.65 -6.72
N GLY A 303 -29.80 7.56 -6.04
CA GLY A 303 -29.70 7.76 -4.59
C GLY A 303 -28.71 8.85 -4.14
N GLY A 304 -28.11 9.61 -5.07
CA GLY A 304 -27.30 10.80 -4.74
C GLY A 304 -25.85 10.50 -4.37
N LEU A 305 -25.38 9.28 -4.66
CA LEU A 305 -24.00 8.87 -4.46
C LEU A 305 -23.14 9.39 -5.60
N GLN A 306 -22.00 9.99 -5.24
CA GLN A 306 -21.05 10.58 -6.16
C GLN A 306 -19.65 10.09 -5.83
N THR A 307 -18.96 9.49 -6.81
CA THR A 307 -17.51 9.27 -6.72
C THR A 307 -16.77 10.32 -7.53
N ILE A 308 -15.57 10.67 -7.09
CA ILE A 308 -14.64 11.54 -7.83
C ILE A 308 -13.28 10.85 -7.86
N GLY A 309 -12.70 10.75 -9.04
CA GLY A 309 -11.48 9.97 -9.25
C GLY A 309 -11.07 9.95 -10.71
N HIS A 310 -10.36 8.90 -11.11
CA HIS A 310 -10.10 8.65 -12.52
C HIS A 310 -9.77 7.18 -12.77
N ASN A 311 -10.13 6.72 -13.96
CA ASN A 311 -9.80 5.39 -14.44
C ASN A 311 -8.48 5.40 -15.24
N GLY A 312 -7.72 4.33 -15.13
CA GLY A 312 -6.45 4.10 -15.81
C GLY A 312 -6.53 2.88 -16.70
N GLN A 313 -6.05 3.01 -17.93
CA GLN A 313 -5.84 1.87 -18.80
C GLN A 313 -4.59 2.09 -19.63
N THR A 314 -3.79 1.04 -19.72
CA THR A 314 -2.66 0.90 -20.66
C THR A 314 -2.91 -0.33 -21.55
N ALA A 315 -1.92 -0.75 -22.32
CA ALA A 315 -2.04 -1.95 -23.14
C ALA A 315 -2.28 -3.22 -22.30
N GLY A 316 -1.75 -3.28 -21.08
CA GLY A 316 -1.82 -4.50 -20.26
C GLY A 316 -2.24 -4.31 -18.82
N THR A 317 -2.51 -3.07 -18.38
CA THR A 317 -2.97 -2.81 -17.01
C THR A 317 -4.23 -1.95 -17.03
N VAL A 318 -5.19 -2.31 -16.17
CA VAL A 318 -6.35 -1.47 -15.83
C VAL A 318 -6.27 -1.11 -14.37
N SER A 319 -6.47 0.16 -14.05
CA SER A 319 -6.42 0.66 -12.70
C SER A 319 -7.50 1.73 -12.50
N THR A 320 -7.80 2.04 -11.25
CA THR A 320 -8.76 3.09 -10.92
C THR A 320 -8.54 3.55 -9.48
N THR A 321 -8.76 4.83 -9.23
CA THR A 321 -8.81 5.37 -7.88
C THR A 321 -9.95 6.36 -7.75
N ASP A 322 -10.82 6.13 -6.77
CA ASP A 322 -12.02 6.92 -6.54
C ASP A 322 -12.20 7.25 -5.06
N LEU A 323 -12.60 8.50 -4.78
CA LEU A 323 -13.14 8.95 -3.51
C LEU A 323 -14.67 8.91 -3.58
N ASN A 324 -15.32 8.27 -2.62
CA ASN A 324 -16.74 8.42 -2.39
C ASN A 324 -17.03 9.67 -1.55
N MET A 325 -17.74 10.62 -2.13
CA MET A 325 -17.98 11.94 -1.54
C MET A 325 -18.91 11.90 -0.32
N LEU A 326 -19.72 10.85 -0.17
CA LEU A 326 -20.62 10.70 0.97
C LEU A 326 -19.93 10.07 2.17
N THR A 327 -19.12 9.03 1.93
CA THR A 327 -18.52 8.23 3.00
C THR A 327 -17.09 8.63 3.34
N GLY A 328 -16.42 9.39 2.47
CA GLY A 328 -14.99 9.69 2.59
C GLY A 328 -14.09 8.48 2.27
N ALA A 329 -14.65 7.40 1.75
CA ALA A 329 -13.88 6.21 1.41
C ALA A 329 -13.08 6.40 0.12
N ILE A 330 -11.80 6.04 0.15
CA ILE A 330 -10.93 6.02 -1.02
C ILE A 330 -10.69 4.56 -1.40
N VAL A 331 -10.83 4.24 -2.68
CA VAL A 331 -10.56 2.91 -3.21
C VAL A 331 -9.59 3.02 -4.35
N THR A 332 -8.53 2.21 -4.33
CA THR A 332 -7.61 2.01 -5.44
C THR A 332 -7.62 0.55 -5.85
N LEU A 333 -7.62 0.31 -7.16
CA LEU A 333 -7.53 -1.01 -7.75
C LEU A 333 -6.54 -1.00 -8.91
N ALA A 334 -5.81 -2.10 -9.08
CA ALA A 334 -5.01 -2.39 -10.26
C ALA A 334 -5.18 -3.85 -10.67
N ALA A 335 -5.35 -4.12 -11.95
CA ALA A 335 -5.45 -5.44 -12.54
C ALA A 335 -4.53 -5.51 -13.76
N THR A 336 -3.69 -6.54 -13.82
CA THR A 336 -2.65 -6.69 -14.85
C THR A 336 -3.18 -7.33 -16.13
N SER A 337 -4.41 -6.99 -16.52
CA SER A 337 -4.86 -7.30 -17.86
C SER A 337 -5.83 -6.27 -18.40
N SER A 338 -5.64 -5.89 -19.67
CA SER A 338 -6.62 -5.12 -20.43
C SER A 338 -7.92 -5.89 -20.73
N GLY A 339 -7.98 -7.19 -20.40
CA GLY A 339 -9.23 -7.97 -20.42
C GLY A 339 -10.20 -7.60 -19.30
N VAL A 340 -9.75 -6.95 -18.22
CA VAL A 340 -10.63 -6.41 -17.17
C VAL A 340 -11.14 -5.06 -17.65
N SER A 341 -12.45 -4.91 -17.91
CA SER A 341 -12.97 -3.61 -18.35
C SER A 341 -12.97 -2.58 -17.22
N ILE A 342 -12.74 -1.31 -17.58
CA ILE A 342 -12.83 -0.16 -16.65
C ILE A 342 -14.20 -0.09 -15.99
N GLU A 343 -15.27 -0.34 -16.74
CA GLU A 343 -16.64 -0.36 -16.23
C GLU A 343 -16.80 -1.41 -15.14
N THR A 344 -16.27 -2.61 -15.36
CA THR A 344 -16.30 -3.69 -14.37
C THR A 344 -15.57 -3.26 -13.09
N ALA A 345 -14.36 -2.71 -13.21
CA ALA A 345 -13.59 -2.21 -12.07
C ALA A 345 -14.34 -1.09 -11.31
N SER A 346 -14.97 -0.16 -12.03
CA SER A 346 -15.71 0.97 -11.44
C SER A 346 -16.97 0.51 -10.71
N LEU A 347 -17.76 -0.39 -11.31
CA LEU A 347 -18.97 -0.96 -10.70
C LEU A 347 -18.65 -1.80 -9.45
N MET A 348 -17.49 -2.47 -9.45
CA MET A 348 -16.99 -3.22 -8.30
C MET A 348 -16.65 -2.34 -7.10
N ILE A 349 -15.97 -1.21 -7.35
CA ILE A 349 -15.71 -0.19 -6.33
C ILE A 349 -17.04 0.36 -5.80
N HIS A 350 -18.00 0.63 -6.68
CA HIS A 350 -19.33 1.06 -6.28
C HIS A 350 -20.00 0.04 -5.35
N ASP A 351 -20.09 -1.24 -5.74
CA ASP A 351 -20.76 -2.27 -4.94
C ASP A 351 -20.16 -2.36 -3.53
N LEU A 352 -18.82 -2.32 -3.47
CA LEU A 352 -18.07 -2.32 -2.22
C LEU A 352 -18.40 -1.14 -1.32
N LEU A 353 -18.41 0.08 -1.87
CA LEU A 353 -18.57 1.30 -1.09
C LEU A 353 -20.02 1.55 -0.64
N THR A 354 -20.99 0.97 -1.34
CA THR A 354 -22.41 1.31 -1.13
C THR A 354 -23.21 0.23 -0.43
N LYS A 355 -22.85 -1.05 -0.62
CA LYS A 355 -23.62 -2.17 -0.05
C LYS A 355 -22.93 -2.82 1.13
N ALA A 356 -21.62 -2.62 1.29
CA ALA A 356 -20.89 -3.27 2.35
C ALA A 356 -21.00 -2.46 3.67
N LYS A 357 -21.97 -2.85 4.51
CA LYS A 357 -22.15 -2.33 5.88
C LYS A 357 -20.89 -2.44 6.75
N VAL A 358 -19.95 -3.29 6.35
CA VAL A 358 -18.66 -3.53 7.01
C VAL A 358 -17.80 -2.26 7.14
N TRP A 359 -18.08 -1.22 6.35
CA TRP A 359 -17.33 0.04 6.40
C TRP A 359 -17.92 1.11 7.33
N GLN A 360 -19.11 0.89 7.89
CA GLN A 360 -19.89 1.95 8.55
C GLN A 360 -19.65 2.10 10.07
N THR A 361 -18.87 1.25 10.73
CA THR A 361 -19.10 0.99 12.18
C THR A 361 -17.88 0.93 13.09
N VAL A 362 -16.83 1.72 12.81
CA VAL A 362 -15.66 1.78 13.69
C VAL A 362 -15.24 3.23 13.95
N GLU A 363 -15.97 3.90 14.84
CA GLU A 363 -15.63 5.23 15.35
C GLU A 363 -14.93 5.12 16.72
N ASP A 364 -13.82 5.83 16.89
CA ASP A 364 -12.99 5.76 18.09
C ASP A 364 -13.60 6.51 19.29
N ASP A 365 -14.65 5.95 19.88
CA ASP A 365 -15.50 6.59 20.91
C ASP A 365 -15.07 6.34 22.37
N GLY A 366 -13.93 5.69 22.60
CA GLY A 366 -13.44 5.28 23.92
C GLY A 366 -13.90 3.89 24.32
N SER A 367 -14.87 3.30 23.62
CA SER A 367 -15.45 2.01 24.00
C SER A 367 -14.51 0.83 23.73
N PRO A 368 -14.78 -0.34 24.35
CA PRO A 368 -13.99 -1.52 24.09
C PRO A 368 -14.04 -1.97 22.62
N LEU A 369 -12.89 -2.36 22.07
CA LEU A 369 -12.78 -2.91 20.72
C LEU A 369 -13.02 -4.43 20.75
N ARG A 370 -14.13 -4.87 20.14
CA ARG A 370 -14.39 -6.29 19.91
C ARG A 370 -14.03 -6.65 18.49
N VAL A 371 -13.11 -7.58 18.34
CA VAL A 371 -12.74 -8.14 17.04
C VAL A 371 -13.57 -9.40 16.81
N GLN A 372 -14.51 -9.32 15.88
CA GLN A 372 -15.53 -10.36 15.65
C GLN A 372 -14.97 -11.63 15.00
N SER A 373 -13.75 -11.57 14.46
CA SER A 373 -13.16 -12.65 13.67
C SER A 373 -11.63 -12.69 13.83
N GLY A 374 -11.05 -13.89 13.82
CA GLY A 374 -9.61 -14.09 14.07
C GLY A 374 -9.27 -14.20 15.56
N THR A 375 -7.97 -14.23 15.87
CA THR A 375 -7.47 -14.40 17.24
C THR A 375 -6.45 -13.30 17.59
N ALA A 376 -6.22 -13.08 18.89
CA ALA A 376 -5.19 -12.16 19.36
C ALA A 376 -3.84 -12.48 18.77
N ALA A 377 -3.51 -13.77 18.70
CA ALA A 377 -2.27 -14.27 18.14
C ALA A 377 -2.04 -13.89 16.66
N GLN A 378 -3.10 -13.62 15.89
CA GLN A 378 -3.03 -13.27 14.47
C GLN A 378 -2.98 -11.76 14.20
N MET A 379 -3.37 -10.95 15.19
CA MET A 379 -3.37 -9.48 15.07
C MET A 379 -1.94 -8.96 15.14
N ARG A 380 -1.59 -8.06 14.23
CA ARG A 380 -0.30 -7.38 14.21
C ARG A 380 -0.46 -5.94 14.64
N LEU A 381 0.39 -5.48 15.55
CA LEU A 381 0.59 -4.06 15.82
C LEU A 381 1.60 -3.52 14.79
N LEU A 382 1.22 -2.48 14.06
CA LEU A 382 2.02 -1.85 13.01
C LEU A 382 2.62 -0.52 13.47
N GLU A 383 1.93 0.23 14.32
CA GLU A 383 2.36 1.52 14.84
C GLU A 383 1.77 1.73 16.24
N ALA A 384 2.56 2.32 17.15
CA ALA A 384 2.16 2.59 18.52
C ALA A 384 2.58 3.99 19.04
N GLU A 385 3.38 4.76 18.29
CA GLU A 385 3.92 6.05 18.77
C GLU A 385 2.89 7.20 18.66
N ASN A 386 2.23 7.35 17.51
CA ASN A 386 1.32 8.47 17.23
C ASN A 386 -0.15 8.04 17.17
N GLY A 387 -0.46 6.91 17.82
CA GLY A 387 -1.74 6.22 17.71
C GLY A 387 -1.48 4.71 17.59
N LEU A 388 -2.56 3.94 17.50
CA LEU A 388 -2.46 2.49 17.38
C LEU A 388 -2.95 2.04 16.01
N ARG A 389 -2.05 1.49 15.21
CA ARG A 389 -2.41 0.86 13.94
C ARG A 389 -2.28 -0.64 14.05
N PHE A 390 -3.38 -1.35 13.86
CA PHE A 390 -3.39 -2.79 13.84
C PHE A 390 -3.72 -3.32 12.45
N GLU A 391 -3.31 -4.56 12.18
CA GLU A 391 -3.75 -5.31 11.00
C GLU A 391 -4.07 -6.76 11.35
N LEU A 392 -5.17 -7.26 10.78
CA LEU A 392 -5.51 -8.67 10.77
C LEU A 392 -6.02 -9.06 9.38
N ALA A 393 -5.38 -10.07 8.78
CA ALA A 393 -5.73 -10.57 7.46
C ALA A 393 -5.81 -9.44 6.39
N GLY A 394 -4.91 -8.46 6.44
CA GLY A 394 -4.88 -7.33 5.51
C GLY A 394 -5.91 -6.24 5.79
N ALA A 395 -6.83 -6.44 6.76
CA ALA A 395 -7.72 -5.40 7.24
C ALA A 395 -7.03 -4.63 8.36
N GLY A 396 -6.87 -3.33 8.17
CA GLY A 396 -6.25 -2.42 9.11
C GLY A 396 -7.28 -1.63 9.91
N LEU A 397 -6.94 -1.34 11.16
CA LEU A 397 -7.66 -0.43 12.03
C LEU A 397 -6.67 0.54 12.67
N THR A 398 -6.84 1.83 12.43
CA THR A 398 -6.09 2.91 13.07
C THR A 398 -6.95 3.53 14.18
N LEU A 399 -6.40 3.68 15.36
CA LEU A 399 -7.05 4.35 16.48
C LEU A 399 -6.20 5.56 16.84
N ASP A 400 -6.81 6.75 16.85
CA ASP A 400 -6.11 8.00 17.15
C ASP A 400 -5.73 8.14 18.64
N ARG A 401 -6.25 7.24 19.47
CA ARG A 401 -5.85 7.15 20.88
C ARG A 401 -4.42 6.62 21.03
N GLN A 402 -3.71 7.26 21.95
CA GLN A 402 -2.44 6.79 22.47
C GLN A 402 -2.61 5.48 23.24
N VAL A 403 -1.53 4.72 23.37
CA VAL A 403 -1.56 3.37 23.97
C VAL A 403 -2.09 3.40 25.41
N GLU A 404 -1.82 4.46 26.16
CA GLU A 404 -2.39 4.74 27.50
C GLU A 404 -3.92 4.64 27.56
N GLY A 405 -4.63 4.86 26.45
CA GLY A 405 -6.08 4.76 26.35
C GLY A 405 -6.63 3.34 26.20
N LEU A 406 -5.77 2.33 26.00
CA LEU A 406 -6.14 0.92 25.79
C LEU A 406 -5.50 -0.06 26.79
N THR A 407 -4.58 0.40 27.64
CA THR A 407 -3.59 -0.42 28.38
C THR A 407 -4.09 -1.35 29.48
N THR A 408 -5.38 -1.43 29.83
CA THR A 408 -5.79 -2.35 30.93
C THR A 408 -7.09 -3.14 30.74
N ALA A 409 -7.78 -2.93 29.64
CA ALA A 409 -8.88 -3.75 29.16
C ALA A 409 -9.34 -3.05 27.91
N ASN A 410 -9.49 -3.76 26.79
CA ASN A 410 -10.63 -3.57 25.89
C ASN A 410 -10.55 -4.24 24.52
N LEU A 411 -9.40 -4.74 24.08
CA LEU A 411 -9.33 -5.49 22.82
C LEU A 411 -9.59 -6.98 23.06
N ARG A 412 -10.77 -7.45 22.64
CA ARG A 412 -11.20 -8.85 22.81
C ARG A 412 -11.58 -9.46 21.49
N PHE A 413 -11.18 -10.71 21.27
CA PHE A 413 -11.56 -11.47 20.09
C PHE A 413 -12.77 -12.34 20.37
N ALA A 414 -13.49 -12.71 19.32
CA ALA A 414 -14.67 -13.57 19.42
C ALA A 414 -14.35 -14.98 19.96
N ASP A 415 -13.12 -15.47 19.78
CA ASP A 415 -12.62 -16.72 20.37
C ASP A 415 -12.34 -16.61 21.87
N GLY A 416 -12.40 -15.40 22.43
CA GLY A 416 -12.16 -15.10 23.83
C GLY A 416 -10.71 -14.71 24.16
N SER A 417 -9.78 -14.79 23.19
CA SER A 417 -8.41 -14.31 23.36
C SER A 417 -8.37 -12.78 23.50
N VAL A 418 -7.28 -12.28 24.08
CA VAL A 418 -7.05 -10.84 24.29
C VAL A 418 -5.71 -10.41 23.72
N LEU A 419 -5.68 -9.20 23.15
CA LEU A 419 -4.45 -8.48 22.86
C LEU A 419 -4.28 -7.39 23.90
N VAL A 420 -3.19 -7.46 24.66
CA VAL A 420 -2.77 -6.45 25.63
C VAL A 420 -1.58 -5.70 25.05
N VAL A 421 -1.66 -4.38 25.06
CA VAL A 421 -0.56 -3.50 24.65
C VAL A 421 -0.22 -2.61 25.84
N GLY A 422 1.03 -2.65 26.26
CA GLY A 422 1.65 -1.90 27.35
C GLY A 422 1.95 -0.46 26.92
N ASP A 423 2.59 0.30 27.80
CA ASP A 423 2.82 1.73 27.59
C ASP A 423 4.16 1.97 26.86
N ASN A 424 4.32 3.08 26.15
CA ASN A 424 5.55 3.43 25.44
C ASN A 424 6.45 4.42 26.22
N ARG A 425 6.20 4.63 27.52
CA ARG A 425 6.94 5.63 28.33
C ARG A 425 8.34 5.13 28.73
N LYS A 426 9.36 5.70 28.09
CA LYS A 426 10.76 5.62 28.57
C LYS A 426 10.92 6.24 29.96
N GLY A 427 11.21 5.41 30.97
CA GLY A 427 11.66 5.87 32.29
C GLY A 427 10.56 6.35 33.24
N ALA A 428 9.29 5.99 33.01
CA ALA A 428 8.26 6.16 34.03
C ALA A 428 8.61 5.30 35.25
N ALA A 429 8.73 5.94 36.42
CA ALA A 429 8.97 5.22 37.67
C ALA A 429 7.80 4.25 37.94
N TRP A 430 8.04 2.94 37.83
CA TRP A 430 7.21 1.82 38.34
C TRP A 430 5.77 2.22 38.66
N ASP A 431 4.97 2.58 37.66
CA ASP A 431 3.53 2.67 37.85
C ASP A 431 2.98 1.26 37.67
N ALA A 432 2.58 0.64 38.78
CA ALA A 432 2.30 -0.78 38.90
C ALA A 432 1.05 -1.27 38.12
N LEU A 433 0.40 -0.39 37.34
CA LEU A 433 -0.84 -0.68 36.62
C LEU A 433 -0.67 -0.78 35.09
N THR A 434 0.41 -0.25 34.50
CA THR A 434 0.64 -0.30 33.03
C THR A 434 1.66 -1.36 32.63
N ASN A 435 2.66 -1.60 33.46
CA ASN A 435 3.81 -2.47 33.17
C ASN A 435 3.72 -3.82 33.90
N ASP A 436 2.58 -4.17 34.48
CA ASP A 436 2.35 -5.46 35.16
C ASP A 436 1.04 -6.08 34.67
N GLN A 437 1.14 -6.84 33.58
CA GLN A 437 0.01 -7.44 32.88
C GLN A 437 -0.02 -8.94 33.15
N ASP A 438 -1.13 -9.44 33.68
CA ASP A 438 -1.29 -10.86 33.99
C ASP A 438 -2.65 -11.37 33.51
N ILE A 439 -2.64 -12.27 32.51
CA ILE A 439 -3.87 -12.81 31.93
C ILE A 439 -4.74 -13.53 32.96
N LEU A 440 -4.15 -14.30 33.89
CA LEU A 440 -4.94 -15.04 34.90
C LEU A 440 -5.57 -14.11 35.93
N ARG A 441 -4.87 -13.03 36.29
CA ARG A 441 -5.34 -12.03 37.27
C ARG A 441 -6.35 -11.07 36.66
N ASP A 442 -6.00 -10.51 35.49
CA ASP A 442 -6.66 -9.35 34.91
C ASP A 442 -7.70 -9.77 33.84
N PHE A 443 -7.50 -10.94 33.22
CA PHE A 443 -8.33 -11.46 32.13
C PHE A 443 -8.73 -12.91 32.34
N ALA A 444 -9.23 -13.27 33.53
CA ALA A 444 -9.54 -14.66 33.92
C ALA A 444 -10.42 -15.47 32.92
N LYS A 445 -11.20 -14.80 32.06
CA LYS A 445 -11.98 -15.47 30.99
C LYS A 445 -11.14 -15.88 29.77
N ALA A 446 -10.03 -15.18 29.53
CA ALA A 446 -9.04 -15.48 28.48
C ALA A 446 -7.92 -16.40 28.97
N ALA A 447 -7.97 -16.82 30.24
CA ALA A 447 -6.98 -17.64 30.93
C ALA A 447 -6.58 -18.95 30.24
N GLY A 448 -7.41 -19.50 29.35
CA GLY A 448 -7.10 -20.71 28.59
C GLY A 448 -7.11 -20.49 27.08
N GLN A 449 -6.99 -19.25 26.63
CA GLN A 449 -6.94 -18.86 25.23
C GLN A 449 -5.51 -18.51 24.83
N ASN A 450 -5.26 -18.40 23.53
CA ASN A 450 -3.96 -18.03 22.96
C ASN A 450 -3.91 -16.50 22.82
N ASN A 451 -3.34 -15.83 23.81
CA ASN A 451 -3.33 -14.38 23.95
C ASN A 451 -2.08 -13.75 23.35
N GLN A 452 -2.09 -12.42 23.24
CA GLN A 452 -0.91 -11.66 22.88
C GLN A 452 -0.71 -10.50 23.85
N LEU A 453 0.50 -10.34 24.36
CA LEU A 453 0.92 -9.27 25.25
C LEU A 453 2.15 -8.59 24.64
N ILE A 454 2.10 -7.26 24.51
CA ILE A 454 3.18 -6.44 23.94
C ILE A 454 3.49 -5.34 24.95
N GLY A 455 4.70 -5.25 25.51
CA GLY A 455 5.08 -4.27 26.51
C GLY A 455 5.39 -2.87 25.94
N LEU A 456 6.00 -2.83 24.76
CA LEU A 456 6.52 -1.64 24.07
C LEU A 456 7.78 -1.07 24.72
N GLY A 457 7.66 -0.17 25.69
CA GLY A 457 8.81 0.53 26.27
C GLY A 457 8.72 0.70 27.79
N GLY A 458 9.87 0.63 28.46
CA GLY A 458 9.97 0.57 29.91
C GLY A 458 10.17 -0.86 30.43
N ASP A 459 10.44 -1.01 31.73
CA ASP A 459 10.63 -2.33 32.33
C ASP A 459 9.25 -2.98 32.59
N ASP A 460 8.93 -4.04 31.86
CA ASP A 460 7.63 -4.71 31.87
C ASP A 460 7.61 -6.05 32.61
N ARG A 461 6.42 -6.40 33.10
CA ARG A 461 6.07 -7.70 33.67
C ARG A 461 4.88 -8.24 32.92
N LEU A 462 5.12 -9.22 32.06
CA LEU A 462 4.09 -9.83 31.22
C LEU A 462 3.92 -11.29 31.61
N ALA A 463 2.71 -11.68 31.98
CA ALA A 463 2.37 -13.05 32.31
C ALA A 463 1.18 -13.54 31.47
N GLY A 464 1.43 -14.59 30.70
CA GLY A 464 0.44 -15.33 29.93
C GLY A 464 -0.59 -16.06 30.81
N GLY A 465 -1.45 -16.80 30.14
CA GLY A 465 -2.51 -17.63 30.68
C GLY A 465 -2.09 -19.10 30.78
N ARG A 466 -2.88 -19.97 30.15
CA ARG A 466 -2.70 -21.44 30.07
C ARG A 466 -2.84 -21.92 28.63
N GLY A 467 -2.91 -21.00 27.67
CA GLY A 467 -2.96 -21.30 26.25
C GLY A 467 -1.62 -20.94 25.62
N ASP A 468 -1.50 -21.09 24.30
CA ASP A 468 -0.25 -20.80 23.60
C ASP A 468 -0.16 -19.29 23.36
N ASP A 469 0.51 -18.58 24.27
CA ASP A 469 0.54 -17.12 24.32
C ASP A 469 1.74 -16.55 23.55
N ARG A 470 1.59 -15.30 23.08
CA ARG A 470 2.66 -14.51 22.46
C ARG A 470 3.00 -13.34 23.36
N LEU A 471 4.23 -13.29 23.85
CA LEU A 471 4.70 -12.28 24.78
C LEU A 471 5.90 -11.54 24.15
N ALA A 472 5.82 -10.22 24.05
CA ALA A 472 6.90 -9.36 23.59
C ALA A 472 7.13 -8.24 24.62
N GLY A 473 8.34 -8.17 25.21
CA GLY A 473 8.71 -7.15 26.20
C GLY A 473 8.87 -5.79 25.54
N GLY A 474 9.87 -5.66 24.68
CA GLY A 474 10.12 -4.44 23.91
C GLY A 474 11.41 -3.79 24.35
N GLU A 475 11.40 -2.49 24.65
CA GLU A 475 12.55 -1.79 25.21
C GLU A 475 12.50 -1.75 26.74
N GLY A 476 13.44 -2.36 27.44
CA GLY A 476 13.46 -2.31 28.90
C GLY A 476 14.09 -3.55 29.52
N ALA A 477 14.18 -3.61 30.85
CA ALA A 477 14.56 -4.83 31.55
C ALA A 477 13.30 -5.61 31.93
N ASP A 478 12.85 -6.47 31.01
CA ASP A 478 11.54 -7.08 31.06
C ASP A 478 11.54 -8.43 31.80
N ARG A 479 10.36 -8.82 32.25
CA ARG A 479 10.11 -10.13 32.87
C ARG A 479 8.89 -10.76 32.24
N LEU A 480 9.11 -11.89 31.57
CA LEU A 480 8.08 -12.58 30.81
C LEU A 480 7.86 -13.99 31.37
N TRP A 481 6.59 -14.35 31.58
CA TRP A 481 6.15 -15.67 32.04
C TRP A 481 5.09 -16.22 31.08
N GLY A 482 5.42 -17.24 30.28
CA GLY A 482 4.45 -17.91 29.41
C GLY A 482 3.39 -18.67 30.21
N ARG A 483 3.86 -19.47 31.17
CA ARG A 483 3.15 -20.35 32.12
C ARG A 483 2.84 -21.73 31.56
N ALA A 484 1.72 -21.93 30.90
CA ALA A 484 1.34 -23.25 30.42
C ALA A 484 0.81 -23.09 29.01
N GLY A 485 1.15 -24.03 28.13
CA GLY A 485 0.92 -23.87 26.70
C GLY A 485 2.26 -23.77 25.96
N ASP A 486 2.23 -23.82 24.64
CA ASP A 486 3.43 -23.69 23.82
C ASP A 486 3.67 -22.20 23.53
N ASP A 487 4.35 -21.49 24.43
CA ASP A 487 4.44 -20.04 24.41
C ASP A 487 5.55 -19.52 23.49
N ARG A 488 5.38 -18.31 22.94
CA ARG A 488 6.43 -17.58 22.21
C ARG A 488 6.81 -16.30 22.95
N LEU A 489 8.05 -16.22 23.41
CA LEU A 489 8.58 -15.12 24.22
C LEU A 489 9.69 -14.37 23.47
N VAL A 490 9.52 -13.06 23.32
CA VAL A 490 10.53 -12.11 22.81
C VAL A 490 10.83 -11.15 23.96
N GLY A 491 12.09 -11.12 24.44
CA GLY A 491 12.52 -10.13 25.44
C GLY A 491 12.52 -8.74 24.83
N GLY A 492 13.32 -8.58 23.78
CA GLY A 492 13.49 -7.32 23.07
C GLY A 492 14.87 -6.74 23.38
N SER A 493 14.93 -5.43 23.57
CA SER A 493 16.17 -4.76 23.95
C SER A 493 16.21 -4.50 25.45
N GLY A 494 17.36 -4.73 26.06
CA GLY A 494 17.52 -4.62 27.50
C GLY A 494 17.82 -5.99 28.11
N ALA A 495 17.85 -6.08 29.44
CA ALA A 495 18.37 -7.26 30.13
C ALA A 495 17.20 -8.06 30.72
N ASP A 496 16.71 -9.01 29.95
CA ASP A 496 15.40 -9.61 30.18
C ASP A 496 15.47 -10.91 30.96
N VAL A 497 14.35 -11.25 31.60
CA VAL A 497 14.17 -12.50 32.34
C VAL A 497 12.96 -13.24 31.80
N LEU A 498 13.22 -14.33 31.10
CA LEU A 498 12.20 -15.13 30.43
C LEU A 498 11.98 -16.45 31.18
N THR A 499 10.73 -16.84 31.33
CA THR A 499 10.30 -18.13 31.90
C THR A 499 9.21 -18.68 31.00
N GLY A 500 9.47 -19.80 30.33
CA GLY A 500 8.52 -20.41 29.39
C GLY A 500 7.40 -21.05 30.18
N GLY A 501 7.69 -22.16 30.85
CA GLY A 501 6.82 -22.81 31.82
C GLY A 501 6.59 -24.27 31.45
N GLN A 502 5.32 -24.68 31.34
CA GLN A 502 4.93 -26.01 30.88
C GLN A 502 4.54 -25.95 29.40
N GLY A 503 5.11 -26.81 28.57
CA GLY A 503 4.84 -26.81 27.13
C GLY A 503 6.13 -26.63 26.36
N ALA A 504 6.04 -26.72 25.04
CA ALA A 504 7.16 -26.54 24.14
C ALA A 504 7.32 -25.06 23.78
N ASP A 505 8.13 -24.34 24.55
CA ASP A 505 8.25 -22.89 24.44
C ASP A 505 9.28 -22.46 23.40
N VAL A 506 9.07 -21.29 22.79
CA VAL A 506 9.99 -20.68 21.83
C VAL A 506 10.46 -19.32 22.34
N PHE A 507 11.74 -19.23 22.68
CA PHE A 507 12.40 -17.98 23.05
C PHE A 507 13.07 -17.38 21.82
N VAL A 508 12.75 -16.14 21.49
CA VAL A 508 13.09 -15.52 20.21
C VAL A 508 14.02 -14.35 20.43
N PHE A 509 15.10 -14.34 19.64
CA PHE A 509 16.08 -13.28 19.62
C PHE A 509 16.16 -12.71 18.21
N ASP A 510 15.84 -11.43 18.09
CA ASP A 510 15.79 -10.66 16.84
C ASP A 510 16.54 -9.33 16.93
N ALA A 511 17.20 -9.04 18.05
CA ALA A 511 17.99 -7.84 18.26
C ALA A 511 19.27 -8.12 19.07
N ALA A 512 20.25 -7.22 18.91
CA ALA A 512 21.41 -7.13 19.80
C ALA A 512 20.99 -6.56 21.16
N GLY A 513 21.72 -6.89 22.22
CA GLY A 513 21.36 -6.43 23.55
C GLY A 513 22.29 -6.90 24.67
N PRO A 514 22.06 -6.40 25.89
CA PRO A 514 22.72 -6.92 27.06
C PRO A 514 22.26 -8.36 27.34
N ARG A 515 22.71 -8.93 28.46
CA ARG A 515 22.53 -10.36 28.70
C ARG A 515 21.15 -10.70 29.28
N ASP A 516 20.43 -11.53 28.54
CA ASP A 516 19.15 -12.11 28.96
C ASP A 516 19.33 -13.40 29.78
N LEU A 517 18.28 -13.76 30.51
CA LEU A 517 18.21 -14.93 31.36
C LEU A 517 16.94 -15.74 31.08
N ILE A 518 17.11 -16.95 30.55
CA ILE A 518 16.04 -17.96 30.46
C ILE A 518 16.14 -18.88 31.68
N ARG A 519 15.06 -18.99 32.46
CA ARG A 519 15.09 -19.58 33.80
C ARG A 519 14.87 -21.08 33.85
N ASP A 520 14.16 -21.64 32.90
CA ASP A 520 13.58 -22.98 32.96
C ASP A 520 13.66 -23.78 31.65
N PHE A 521 14.51 -23.36 30.70
CA PHE A 521 14.67 -24.00 29.40
C PHE A 521 14.75 -25.54 29.50
N VAL A 522 13.84 -26.25 28.84
CA VAL A 522 13.74 -27.70 28.81
C VAL A 522 14.28 -28.25 27.50
N ARG A 523 15.40 -28.98 27.58
CA ARG A 523 16.04 -29.59 26.41
C ARG A 523 15.13 -30.58 25.68
N GLY A 524 15.04 -30.44 24.36
CA GLY A 524 14.25 -31.31 23.48
C GLY A 524 12.75 -31.02 23.50
N GLU A 525 12.32 -30.00 24.25
CA GLU A 525 10.96 -29.50 24.34
C GLU A 525 10.95 -28.02 23.89
N ASP A 526 11.72 -27.18 24.56
CA ASP A 526 11.87 -25.77 24.24
C ASP A 526 12.85 -25.53 23.08
N ARG A 527 12.69 -24.37 22.44
CA ARG A 527 13.54 -23.91 21.35
C ARG A 527 14.00 -22.47 21.52
N LEU A 528 15.24 -22.23 21.11
CA LEU A 528 15.85 -20.91 20.99
C LEU A 528 15.89 -20.52 19.52
N SER A 529 15.12 -19.50 19.15
CA SER A 529 15.07 -18.96 17.78
C SER A 529 16.08 -17.83 17.62
N LEU A 530 17.05 -18.07 16.73
CA LEU A 530 18.10 -17.12 16.35
C LEU A 530 17.93 -16.61 14.90
N ALA A 531 16.93 -17.12 14.18
CA ALA A 531 16.67 -16.83 12.77
C ALA A 531 16.48 -15.33 12.46
N GLY A 532 16.13 -14.50 13.45
CA GLY A 532 15.93 -13.06 13.27
C GLY A 532 17.19 -12.21 13.41
N LEU A 533 18.35 -12.79 13.77
CA LEU A 533 19.51 -12.00 14.19
C LEU A 533 20.37 -11.44 13.03
N THR A 534 20.34 -12.04 11.85
CA THR A 534 21.16 -11.57 10.71
C THR A 534 20.65 -12.10 9.37
N ASP A 535 20.68 -11.24 8.35
CA ASP A 535 20.37 -11.61 6.96
C ASP A 535 21.50 -12.42 6.30
N GLY A 536 22.71 -12.38 6.88
CA GLY A 536 23.90 -13.05 6.35
C GLY A 536 24.01 -14.55 6.71
N GLY A 537 23.05 -15.07 7.48
CA GLY A 537 23.10 -16.41 8.06
C GLY A 537 23.99 -16.50 9.31
N LEU A 538 23.87 -17.62 10.04
CA LEU A 538 24.57 -17.84 11.32
C LEU A 538 25.73 -18.83 11.17
N HIS A 539 26.85 -18.54 11.83
CA HIS A 539 28.08 -19.34 11.82
C HIS A 539 28.40 -19.89 13.21
N PHE A 540 28.14 -21.18 13.43
CA PHE A 540 28.35 -21.80 14.74
C PHE A 540 29.82 -22.17 15.01
N ILE A 541 30.47 -21.43 15.91
CA ILE A 541 31.89 -21.62 16.29
C ILE A 541 32.08 -22.40 17.59
N ARG A 542 30.99 -22.96 18.15
CA ARG A 542 30.99 -23.77 19.39
C ARG A 542 31.51 -22.99 20.58
N GLY A 543 32.59 -23.41 21.25
CA GLY A 543 33.17 -22.71 22.40
C GLY A 543 34.42 -21.89 22.06
N GLN A 544 34.66 -21.62 20.78
CA GLN A 544 35.81 -20.82 20.33
C GLN A 544 35.60 -19.33 20.64
N GLU A 545 36.70 -18.57 20.61
CA GLU A 545 36.64 -17.11 20.59
C GLU A 545 36.14 -16.63 19.22
N PHE A 546 35.48 -15.47 19.19
CA PHE A 546 35.05 -14.86 17.93
C PHE A 546 36.26 -14.51 17.08
N HIS A 547 36.15 -14.74 15.78
CA HIS A 547 37.19 -14.44 14.81
C HIS A 547 36.95 -13.11 14.08
N GLY A 548 35.85 -12.41 14.40
CA GLY A 548 35.44 -11.17 13.75
C GLY A 548 34.75 -11.41 12.40
N ALA A 549 34.01 -12.52 12.29
CA ALA A 549 33.13 -12.77 11.16
C ALA A 549 31.68 -12.49 11.60
N ARG A 550 30.97 -11.76 10.75
CA ARG A 550 29.56 -11.40 11.01
C ARG A 550 28.70 -12.66 11.17
N GLY A 551 27.85 -12.69 12.19
CA GLY A 551 26.91 -13.78 12.45
C GLY A 551 27.52 -14.98 13.17
N GLU A 552 28.70 -14.86 13.76
CA GLU A 552 29.29 -15.94 14.56
C GLU A 552 28.49 -16.18 15.85
N VAL A 553 28.14 -17.44 16.13
CA VAL A 553 27.40 -17.85 17.32
C VAL A 553 28.18 -18.91 18.08
N ARG A 554 28.28 -18.72 19.40
CA ARG A 554 29.00 -19.62 20.30
C ARG A 554 28.16 -20.04 21.49
N PHE A 555 28.42 -21.26 21.98
CA PHE A 555 27.77 -21.88 23.12
C PHE A 555 28.83 -22.31 24.14
N GLU A 556 28.75 -21.80 25.36
CA GLU A 556 29.68 -22.12 26.43
C GLU A 556 28.94 -22.65 27.66
N ALA A 557 29.28 -23.88 28.07
CA ALA A 557 28.81 -24.41 29.34
C ALA A 557 29.46 -23.66 30.50
N ARG A 558 28.63 -23.15 31.42
CA ARG A 558 29.03 -22.45 32.64
C ARG A 558 28.49 -23.18 33.86
N ALA A 559 29.01 -22.87 35.05
CA ALA A 559 28.59 -23.51 36.30
C ALA A 559 27.08 -23.38 36.64
N LYS A 560 26.35 -22.47 35.98
CA LYS A 560 24.93 -22.19 36.25
C LYS A 560 24.02 -22.41 35.04
N GLY A 561 24.53 -22.93 33.92
CA GLY A 561 23.78 -23.00 32.68
C GLY A 561 24.66 -22.95 31.43
N VAL A 562 24.03 -22.81 30.26
CA VAL A 562 24.72 -22.57 28.98
C VAL A 562 24.61 -21.09 28.64
N LEU A 563 25.74 -20.46 28.33
CA LEU A 563 25.80 -19.11 27.78
C LEU A 563 25.84 -19.19 26.26
N VAL A 564 24.87 -18.56 25.60
CA VAL A 564 24.84 -18.35 24.15
C VAL A 564 25.28 -16.93 23.88
N GLU A 565 26.21 -16.74 22.94
CA GLU A 565 26.67 -15.42 22.53
C GLU A 565 26.75 -15.34 21.00
N ALA A 566 26.43 -14.18 20.45
CA ALA A 566 26.53 -13.93 19.02
C ALA A 566 27.26 -12.61 18.74
N ASP A 567 28.16 -12.63 17.76
CA ASP A 567 28.81 -11.48 17.12
C ASP A 567 28.05 -11.21 15.80
N LEU A 568 27.25 -10.14 15.78
CA LEU A 568 26.29 -9.84 14.72
C LEU A 568 26.80 -8.81 13.73
N ASP A 569 27.83 -8.04 14.09
CA ASP A 569 28.45 -7.02 13.24
C ASP A 569 29.88 -7.39 12.76
N GLY A 570 30.49 -8.43 13.33
CA GLY A 570 31.80 -8.95 12.97
C GLY A 570 32.97 -8.23 13.65
N ASP A 571 32.74 -7.49 14.74
CA ASP A 571 33.79 -6.80 15.47
C ASP A 571 34.63 -7.71 16.41
N GLY A 572 34.23 -8.97 16.54
CA GLY A 572 34.86 -9.96 17.42
C GLY A 572 34.38 -9.90 18.87
N LEU A 573 33.34 -9.13 19.17
CA LEU A 573 32.68 -9.03 20.47
C LEU A 573 31.25 -9.57 20.39
N ALA A 574 30.72 -9.97 21.55
CA ALA A 574 29.33 -10.41 21.61
C ALA A 574 28.38 -9.22 21.64
N ASP A 575 27.50 -9.16 20.65
CA ASP A 575 26.37 -8.24 20.51
C ASP A 575 25.11 -8.76 21.20
N MET A 576 24.95 -10.08 21.26
CA MET A 576 23.84 -10.74 21.94
C MET A 576 24.37 -11.74 22.96
N ARG A 577 23.75 -11.82 24.14
CA ARG A 577 24.11 -12.79 25.18
C ARG A 577 22.85 -13.35 25.84
N VAL A 578 22.76 -14.67 25.96
CA VAL A 578 21.64 -15.35 26.63
C VAL A 578 22.15 -16.42 27.56
N MET A 579 21.70 -16.38 28.81
CA MET A 579 22.00 -17.42 29.79
C MET A 579 20.82 -18.38 29.93
N LEU A 580 21.01 -19.63 29.50
CA LEU A 580 20.08 -20.74 29.71
C LEU A 580 20.36 -21.38 31.06
N ARG A 581 19.62 -20.99 32.11
CA ARG A 581 19.88 -21.43 33.47
C ARG A 581 19.61 -22.92 33.65
N GLY A 582 20.48 -23.60 34.40
CA GLY A 582 20.29 -25.02 34.76
C GLY A 582 20.61 -26.01 33.65
N MET A 583 20.97 -25.53 32.46
CA MET A 583 21.35 -26.35 31.32
C MET A 583 22.83 -26.75 31.34
N GLU A 584 23.12 -28.00 31.01
CA GLU A 584 24.50 -28.49 30.85
C GLU A 584 24.99 -28.39 29.40
N ARG A 585 24.08 -28.49 28.42
CA ARG A 585 24.35 -28.41 26.98
C ARG A 585 23.07 -28.10 26.20
N ILE A 586 23.22 -27.57 25.00
CA ILE A 586 22.16 -27.40 23.99
C ILE A 586 22.55 -28.16 22.70
N GLY A 587 21.57 -28.60 21.92
CA GLY A 587 21.73 -29.29 20.65
C GLY A 587 21.02 -28.58 19.51
N VAL A 588 21.17 -29.10 18.28
CA VAL A 588 20.56 -28.51 17.07
C VAL A 588 19.04 -28.54 17.10
N ASP A 589 18.44 -29.56 17.74
CA ASP A 589 16.98 -29.70 17.86
C ASP A 589 16.35 -28.66 18.81
N ASP A 590 17.19 -28.01 19.63
CA ASP A 590 16.82 -26.94 20.55
C ASP A 590 16.92 -25.56 19.88
N LEU A 591 17.23 -25.48 18.57
CA LEU A 591 17.45 -24.23 17.84
C LEU A 591 16.47 -24.08 16.67
N ILE A 592 16.06 -22.84 16.40
CA ILE A 592 15.41 -22.41 15.15
C ILE A 592 16.35 -21.41 14.47
N LEU A 593 16.82 -21.75 13.28
CA LEU A 593 17.89 -21.04 12.56
C LEU A 593 17.40 -20.32 11.31
#